data_AF-A0A5C6DNV7-F1
#
_entry.id   AF-A0A5C6DNV7-F1
#
_cell.length_a   1.000
_cell.length_b   1.000
_cell.length_c   1.000
_cell.angle_alpha   90.00
_cell.angle_beta   90.00
_cell.angle_gamma   90.00
#
_symmetry.space_group_name_H-M   'P 1'
#
loop_
_entity.id
_entity.type
_entity.pdbx_description
1 polymer ?
#
loop_
_entity_poly.entity_id
_entity_poly.type
_entity_poly.pdbx_seq_one_letter_code
_entity_poly.pdbx_strand_id
1 'polypeptide(L)'
;MTREDSWSANWACSKLISYEDIQSANARDTNQIELSVKNLQRPVHIATMSVETVRSTDLNELCTSSDIEFAMNIKKDALYDQSAIQFSESRPIGIGGLGDLYRAAREREFRNYLPKETRFILRGLRQHTAVTNVQRLNNRLYRIERRSRQPMTVLALNDYDLTAESVRDGIDRFGTCDIILASNPNCRASGESVTAAKHCGVRVLKWGQLLGALNH
;
A
#
# COMPACT_ATOMS: atom_id res chain seq x y z
N MET A 1 20.71 17.18 1.02
CA MET A 1 19.41 17.82 0.80
C MET A 1 18.69 17.74 2.13
N THR A 2 18.34 18.86 2.76
CA THR A 2 17.63 18.85 4.05
C THR A 2 16.18 18.51 3.75
N ARG A 3 15.64 17.42 4.31
CA ARG A 3 14.24 17.03 4.09
C ARG A 3 13.30 18.13 4.60
N GLU A 4 12.25 18.45 3.86
CA GLU A 4 11.24 19.46 4.21
C GLU A 4 10.22 18.96 5.26
N ASP A 5 10.29 17.68 5.63
CA ASP A 5 9.34 17.00 6.52
C ASP A 5 9.84 16.86 7.96
N SER A 6 10.75 17.74 8.41
CA SER A 6 11.32 17.75 9.77
C SER A 6 10.31 18.04 10.88
N TRP A 7 9.08 18.42 10.53
CA TRP A 7 7.95 18.61 11.43
C TRP A 7 7.13 17.32 11.66
N SER A 8 7.38 16.28 10.85
CA SER A 8 6.49 15.12 10.71
C SER A 8 6.30 14.32 12.00
N ALA A 9 7.37 14.14 12.79
CA ALA A 9 7.28 13.37 14.05
C ALA A 9 6.34 14.04 15.05
N ASN A 10 6.49 15.35 15.26
CA ASN A 10 5.66 16.11 16.19
C ASN A 10 4.18 16.11 15.79
N TRP A 11 3.91 16.31 14.49
CA TRP A 11 2.54 16.22 13.99
C TRP A 11 1.94 14.84 14.24
N ALA A 12 2.70 13.79 13.95
CA ALA A 12 2.26 12.41 14.11
C ALA A 12 1.99 12.05 15.58
N CYS A 13 2.86 12.45 16.52
CA CYS A 13 2.62 12.28 17.96
C CYS A 13 1.29 12.89 18.40
N SER A 14 0.94 14.09 17.91
CA SER A 14 -0.33 14.77 18.23
C SER A 14 -1.57 14.00 17.74
N LYS A 15 -1.43 13.17 16.70
CA LYS A 15 -2.50 12.33 16.16
C LYS A 15 -2.55 10.96 16.82
N LEU A 16 -1.39 10.38 17.10
CA LEU A 16 -1.27 9.02 17.64
C LEU A 16 -1.82 8.91 19.06
N ILE A 17 -1.65 9.94 19.89
CA ILE A 17 -2.07 9.92 21.29
C ILE A 17 -3.59 9.77 21.50
N SER A 18 -4.41 10.12 20.50
CA SER A 18 -5.86 9.98 20.59
C SER A 18 -6.36 8.57 20.28
N TYR A 19 -5.49 7.63 19.89
CA TYR A 19 -5.89 6.29 19.49
C TYR A 19 -5.88 5.31 20.66
N GLU A 20 -6.94 4.51 20.78
CA GLU A 20 -7.21 3.67 21.95
C GLU A 20 -6.09 2.66 22.27
N ASP A 21 -5.38 2.14 21.27
CA ASP A 21 -4.32 1.14 21.46
C ASP A 21 -2.95 1.78 21.78
N ILE A 22 -2.82 3.10 21.67
CA ILE A 22 -1.56 3.83 21.89
C ILE A 22 -1.54 4.39 23.31
N GLN A 23 -0.47 4.10 24.06
CA GLN A 23 -0.27 4.59 25.43
C GLN A 23 0.50 5.91 25.46
N SER A 24 1.51 6.05 24.60
CA SER A 24 2.30 7.27 24.45
C SER A 24 2.93 7.33 23.07
N ALA A 25 3.13 8.53 22.54
CA ALA A 25 3.89 8.79 21.32
C ALA A 25 4.82 9.98 21.57
N ASN A 26 6.13 9.74 21.53
CA ASN A 26 7.15 10.74 21.82
C ASN A 26 8.05 10.92 20.61
N ALA A 27 8.31 12.17 20.20
CA ALA A 27 9.29 12.43 19.16
C ALA A 27 10.70 12.18 19.74
N ARG A 28 11.48 11.31 19.08
CA ARG A 28 12.90 11.10 19.38
C ARG A 28 13.79 12.08 18.61
N ASP A 29 13.34 12.45 17.41
CA ASP A 29 13.96 13.39 16.49
C ASP A 29 12.89 13.99 15.55
N THR A 30 13.29 14.80 14.58
CA THR A 30 12.45 15.44 13.56
C THR A 30 11.58 14.46 12.76
N ASN A 31 12.08 13.26 12.49
CA ASN A 31 11.43 12.23 11.67
C ASN A 31 11.33 10.87 12.38
N GLN A 32 11.46 10.81 13.71
CA GLN A 32 11.40 9.56 14.47
C GLN A 32 10.51 9.66 15.71
N ILE A 33 9.72 8.61 15.93
CA ILE A 33 8.79 8.50 17.06
C ILE A 33 9.07 7.22 17.82
N GLU A 34 9.06 7.32 19.14
CA GLU A 34 8.91 6.20 20.06
C GLU A 34 7.43 6.03 20.40
N LEU A 35 6.89 4.87 20.08
CA LEU A 35 5.48 4.55 20.27
C LEU A 35 5.31 3.43 21.31
N SER A 36 4.64 3.74 22.41
CA SER A 36 4.22 2.72 23.38
C SER A 36 2.81 2.27 23.07
N VAL A 37 2.61 0.96 22.93
CA VAL A 37 1.33 0.36 22.52
C VAL A 37 0.84 -0.59 23.62
N LYS A 38 -0.46 -0.54 23.91
CA LYS A 38 -1.08 -1.38 24.94
C LYS A 38 -0.76 -2.85 24.70
N ASN A 39 -0.42 -3.56 25.77
CA ASN A 39 -0.09 -4.98 25.75
C ASN A 39 1.13 -5.33 24.87
N LEU A 40 2.00 -4.36 24.58
CA LEU A 40 3.31 -4.58 24.00
C LEU A 40 4.37 -4.23 25.04
N GLN A 41 5.30 -5.15 25.31
CA GLN A 41 6.26 -5.00 26.42
C GLN A 41 7.36 -3.95 26.15
N ARG A 42 7.55 -3.57 24.89
CA ARG A 42 8.59 -2.62 24.48
C ARG A 42 7.99 -1.55 23.56
N PRO A 43 8.57 -0.35 23.54
CA PRO A 43 8.22 0.63 22.54
C PRO A 43 8.58 0.15 21.13
N VAL A 44 7.89 0.74 20.15
CA VAL A 44 8.07 0.54 18.73
C VAL A 44 8.62 1.83 18.14
N HIS A 45 9.64 1.73 17.29
CA HIS A 45 10.22 2.91 16.66
C HIS A 45 9.67 3.10 15.26
N ILE A 46 9.18 4.30 15.01
CA ILE A 46 8.48 4.67 13.77
C ILE A 46 9.26 5.81 13.11
N ALA A 47 9.61 5.63 11.85
CA ALA A 47 10.07 6.71 11.01
C ALA A 47 8.88 7.46 10.40
N THR A 48 8.99 8.78 10.24
CA THR A 48 7.93 9.60 9.63
C THR A 48 8.42 10.40 8.44
N MET A 49 7.56 10.53 7.43
CA MET A 49 7.80 11.34 6.24
C MET A 49 6.52 11.95 5.70
N SER A 50 6.66 12.88 4.76
CA SER A 50 5.54 13.44 4.01
C SER A 50 5.92 13.66 2.55
N VAL A 51 5.77 12.62 1.72
CA VAL A 51 6.12 12.65 0.29
C VAL A 51 5.00 12.10 -0.60
N GLU A 52 4.88 12.62 -1.83
CA GLU A 52 3.88 12.14 -2.81
C GLU A 52 4.17 10.73 -3.33
N THR A 53 5.45 10.43 -3.51
CA THR A 53 5.93 9.12 -3.97
C THR A 53 7.02 8.65 -3.03
N VAL A 54 6.74 7.55 -2.33
CA VAL A 54 7.70 6.87 -1.47
C VAL A 54 8.56 5.96 -2.33
N ARG A 55 9.87 6.15 -2.23
CA ARG A 55 10.91 5.36 -2.89
C ARG A 55 11.86 4.74 -1.86
N SER A 56 12.67 3.79 -2.31
CA SER A 56 13.75 3.21 -1.48
C SER A 56 14.74 4.26 -0.97
N THR A 57 14.99 5.35 -1.69
CA THR A 57 15.86 6.45 -1.24
C THR A 57 15.31 7.15 0.00
N ASP A 58 13.99 7.39 0.03
CA ASP A 58 13.33 8.02 1.18
C ASP A 58 13.41 7.12 2.40
N LEU A 59 13.20 5.81 2.20
CA LEU A 59 13.26 4.81 3.27
C LEU A 59 14.68 4.60 3.79
N ASN A 60 15.68 4.58 2.90
CA ASN A 60 17.10 4.46 3.29
C ASN A 60 17.55 5.62 4.19
N GLU A 61 17.13 6.84 3.88
CA GLU A 61 17.49 8.04 4.65
C GLU A 61 16.85 8.02 6.05
N LEU A 62 15.61 7.53 6.17
CA LEU A 62 14.88 7.50 7.45
C LEU A 62 15.20 6.30 8.31
N CYS A 63 15.40 5.14 7.68
CA CYS A 63 15.59 3.86 8.35
C CYS A 63 17.08 3.55 8.46
N THR A 64 17.90 4.50 8.90
CA THR A 64 19.34 4.28 9.09
C THR A 64 19.60 3.24 10.19
N SER A 65 18.79 3.24 11.23
CA SER A 65 18.87 2.29 12.35
C SER A 65 17.95 1.07 12.16
N SER A 66 18.41 -0.11 12.59
CA SER A 66 17.67 -1.39 12.49
C SER A 66 16.49 -1.51 13.48
N ASP A 67 16.39 -0.58 14.41
CA ASP A 67 15.31 -0.51 15.40
C ASP A 67 14.01 0.05 14.84
N ILE A 68 14.03 0.78 13.71
CA ILE A 68 12.82 1.23 13.01
C ILE A 68 12.01 0.02 12.54
N GLU A 69 10.73 0.00 12.89
CA GLU A 69 9.81 -1.12 12.61
C GLU A 69 8.73 -0.76 11.60
N PHE A 70 8.46 0.54 11.44
CA PHE A 70 7.46 1.04 10.52
C PHE A 70 7.88 2.43 10.02
N ALA A 71 7.66 2.70 8.74
CA ALA A 71 7.82 4.02 8.13
C ALA A 71 6.44 4.56 7.74
N MET A 72 5.99 5.59 8.46
CA MET A 72 4.70 6.23 8.25
C MET A 72 4.83 7.43 7.30
N ASN A 73 4.11 7.39 6.19
CA ASN A 73 3.96 8.56 5.32
C ASN A 73 2.67 9.32 5.65
N ILE A 74 2.79 10.60 5.93
CA ILE A 74 1.68 11.48 6.31
C ILE A 74 0.85 11.86 5.08
N LYS A 75 1.49 12.02 3.93
CA LYS A 75 0.82 12.39 2.69
C LYS A 75 -0.24 11.33 2.35
N LYS A 76 -1.50 11.77 2.33
CA LYS A 76 -2.62 10.92 1.91
C LYS A 76 -2.43 10.54 0.45
N ASP A 77 -2.91 9.35 0.11
CA ASP A 77 -2.88 8.86 -1.25
C ASP A 77 -1.48 9.00 -1.85
N ALA A 78 -0.45 8.59 -1.13
CA ALA A 78 0.89 8.50 -1.70
C ALA A 78 1.01 7.27 -2.63
N LEU A 79 1.84 7.40 -3.66
CA LEU A 79 2.32 6.27 -4.45
C LEU A 79 3.49 5.62 -3.69
N TYR A 80 3.47 4.30 -3.53
CA TYR A 80 4.64 3.56 -3.06
C TYR A 80 5.17 2.76 -4.25
N ASP A 81 6.31 3.16 -4.79
CA ASP A 81 6.84 2.54 -5.98
C ASP A 81 7.39 1.13 -5.69
N GLN A 82 7.80 0.45 -6.75
CA GLN A 82 8.39 -0.88 -6.65
C GLN A 82 9.62 -0.91 -5.72
N SER A 83 10.44 0.13 -5.76
CA SER A 83 11.67 0.20 -4.98
C SER A 83 11.39 0.30 -3.47
N ALA A 84 10.36 1.06 -3.07
CA ALA A 84 9.92 1.15 -1.68
C ALA A 84 9.38 -0.19 -1.18
N ILE A 85 8.60 -0.88 -2.02
CA ILE A 85 8.06 -2.21 -1.68
C ILE A 85 9.20 -3.22 -1.51
N GLN A 86 10.12 -3.30 -2.47
CA GLN A 86 11.28 -4.18 -2.40
C GLN A 86 12.18 -3.87 -1.19
N PHE A 87 12.33 -2.60 -0.84
CA PHE A 87 13.03 -2.19 0.38
C PHE A 87 12.34 -2.76 1.62
N SER A 88 11.02 -2.59 1.76
CA SER A 88 10.25 -3.11 2.90
C SER A 88 10.25 -4.65 2.98
N GLU A 89 10.33 -5.34 1.85
CA GLU A 89 10.38 -6.81 1.80
C GLU A 89 11.78 -7.36 2.11
N SER A 90 12.84 -6.67 1.69
CA SER A 90 14.23 -7.08 1.97
C SER A 90 14.70 -6.71 3.39
N ARG A 91 14.14 -5.65 3.96
CA ARG A 91 14.36 -5.23 5.34
C ARG A 91 13.00 -5.08 6.02
N PRO A 92 12.60 -6.01 6.90
CA PRO A 92 11.24 -6.11 7.41
C PRO A 92 10.87 -4.87 8.24
N ILE A 93 10.33 -3.88 7.53
CA ILE A 93 9.84 -2.58 7.99
C ILE A 93 8.47 -2.41 7.35
N GLY A 94 7.44 -2.16 8.16
CA GLY A 94 6.12 -1.83 7.63
C GLY A 94 6.13 -0.48 6.95
N ILE A 95 5.37 -0.31 5.88
CA ILE A 95 5.19 0.98 5.21
C ILE A 95 3.70 1.27 5.08
N GLY A 96 3.29 2.52 5.31
CA GLY A 96 1.89 2.90 5.20
C GLY A 96 1.57 4.29 5.73
N GLY A 97 0.29 4.65 5.71
CA GLY A 97 -0.18 5.90 6.28
C GLY A 97 -0.52 5.82 7.77
N LEU A 98 -1.06 6.91 8.33
CA LEU A 98 -1.52 6.95 9.73
C LEU A 98 -2.56 5.85 10.05
N GLY A 99 -3.53 5.63 9.15
CA GLY A 99 -4.55 4.59 9.33
C GLY A 99 -3.98 3.16 9.27
N ASP A 100 -2.86 2.98 8.55
CA ASP A 100 -2.14 1.71 8.53
C ASP A 100 -1.36 1.50 9.82
N LEU A 101 -0.73 2.54 10.35
CA LEU A 101 -0.04 2.48 11.65
C LEU A 101 -1.00 2.15 12.81
N TYR A 102 -2.22 2.70 12.80
CA TYR A 102 -3.26 2.31 13.77
C TYR A 102 -3.59 0.82 13.70
N ARG A 103 -3.73 0.28 12.48
CA ARG A 103 -4.00 -1.15 12.28
C ARG A 103 -2.80 -2.00 12.70
N ALA A 104 -1.58 -1.58 12.36
CA ALA A 104 -0.35 -2.24 12.80
C ALA A 104 -0.24 -2.28 14.32
N ALA A 105 -0.61 -1.20 15.01
CA ALA A 105 -0.64 -1.14 16.47
C ALA A 105 -1.67 -2.10 17.07
N ARG A 106 -2.89 -2.11 16.52
CA ARG A 106 -3.96 -3.02 16.95
C ARG A 106 -3.62 -4.49 16.71
N GLU A 107 -3.09 -4.82 15.53
CA GLU A 107 -2.70 -6.18 15.14
C GLU A 107 -1.34 -6.59 15.73
N ARG A 108 -0.59 -5.65 16.30
CA ARG A 108 0.80 -5.81 16.80
C ARG A 108 1.75 -6.32 15.72
N GLU A 109 1.47 -5.94 14.48
CA GLU A 109 2.21 -6.30 13.28
C GLU A 109 2.76 -5.04 12.61
N PHE A 110 3.98 -4.63 12.99
CA PHE A 110 4.63 -3.44 12.43
C PHE A 110 5.53 -3.81 11.24
N ARG A 111 6.56 -4.62 11.50
CA ARG A 111 7.63 -4.93 10.54
C ARG A 111 7.18 -5.57 9.22
N ASN A 112 6.11 -6.36 9.27
CA ASN A 112 5.56 -7.06 8.10
C ASN A 112 4.15 -6.58 7.75
N TYR A 113 3.80 -5.36 8.17
CA TYR A 113 2.47 -4.83 7.93
C TYR A 113 2.15 -4.80 6.44
N LEU A 114 0.97 -5.33 6.10
CA LEU A 114 0.39 -5.21 4.77
C LEU A 114 -1.08 -4.83 4.91
N PRO A 115 -1.56 -3.85 4.11
CA PRO A 115 -2.99 -3.54 4.07
C PRO A 115 -3.83 -4.78 3.80
N LYS A 116 -4.98 -4.90 4.47
CA LYS A 116 -5.88 -6.06 4.36
C LYS A 116 -6.27 -6.39 2.92
N GLU A 117 -6.53 -5.36 2.12
CA GLU A 117 -6.82 -5.48 0.69
C GLU A 117 -5.66 -6.12 -0.06
N THR A 118 -4.44 -5.63 0.16
CA THR A 118 -3.21 -6.19 -0.43
C THR A 118 -3.00 -7.64 0.00
N ARG A 119 -3.16 -7.97 1.30
CA ARG A 119 -3.07 -9.37 1.78
C ARG A 119 -4.09 -10.26 1.07
N PHE A 120 -5.33 -9.79 0.91
CA PHE A 120 -6.40 -10.54 0.25
C PHE A 120 -6.05 -10.83 -1.21
N ILE A 121 -5.66 -9.80 -1.98
CA ILE A 121 -5.29 -9.93 -3.39
C ILE A 121 -4.10 -10.88 -3.54
N LEU A 122 -3.01 -10.66 -2.80
CA LEU A 122 -1.81 -11.48 -2.91
C LEU A 122 -2.09 -12.94 -2.55
N ARG A 123 -2.83 -13.19 -1.47
CA ARG A 123 -3.19 -14.55 -1.05
C ARG A 123 -3.97 -15.28 -2.15
N GLY A 124 -5.01 -14.63 -2.67
CA GLY A 124 -5.87 -15.26 -3.66
C GLY A 124 -5.17 -15.51 -5.01
N LEU A 125 -4.32 -14.58 -5.46
CA LEU A 125 -3.51 -14.77 -6.66
C LEU A 125 -2.48 -15.89 -6.48
N ARG A 126 -1.76 -15.93 -5.36
CA ARG A 126 -0.74 -16.96 -5.06
C ARG A 126 -1.32 -18.37 -4.89
N GLN A 127 -2.58 -18.47 -4.49
CA GLN A 127 -3.28 -19.75 -4.36
C GLN A 127 -3.85 -20.27 -5.70
N HIS A 128 -3.91 -19.44 -6.74
CA HIS A 128 -4.50 -19.82 -8.02
C HIS A 128 -3.53 -20.68 -8.85
N THR A 129 -3.98 -21.85 -9.31
CA THR A 129 -3.12 -22.85 -9.98
C THR A 129 -2.50 -22.38 -11.30
N ALA A 130 -3.13 -21.42 -11.97
CA ALA A 130 -2.59 -20.80 -13.20
C ALA A 130 -1.50 -19.74 -12.93
N VAL A 131 -1.31 -19.30 -11.69
CA VAL A 131 -0.33 -18.28 -11.33
C VAL A 131 0.97 -18.94 -10.88
N THR A 132 2.11 -18.45 -11.40
CA THR A 132 3.45 -18.93 -11.01
C THR A 132 4.20 -17.92 -10.15
N ASN A 133 3.94 -16.62 -10.33
CA ASN A 133 4.51 -15.56 -9.52
C ASN A 133 3.61 -14.32 -9.51
N VAL A 134 3.67 -13.54 -8.44
CA VAL A 134 2.99 -12.26 -8.31
C VAL A 134 3.97 -11.24 -7.77
N GLN A 135 4.22 -10.20 -8.55
CA GLN A 135 5.08 -9.08 -8.19
C GLN A 135 4.25 -7.81 -8.04
N ARG A 136 4.51 -7.03 -7.00
CA ARG A 136 3.95 -5.68 -6.86
C ARG A 136 4.83 -4.69 -7.60
N LEU A 137 4.25 -3.96 -8.55
CA LEU A 137 4.93 -2.87 -9.27
C LEU A 137 4.78 -1.52 -8.53
N ASN A 138 3.72 -1.38 -7.74
CA ASN A 138 3.54 -0.33 -6.74
C ASN A 138 2.46 -0.77 -5.72
N ASN A 139 1.92 0.14 -4.93
CA ASN A 139 0.89 -0.18 -3.94
C ASN A 139 -0.46 -0.61 -4.52
N ARG A 140 -0.72 -0.41 -5.81
CA ARG A 140 -1.99 -0.76 -6.47
C ARG A 140 -1.84 -1.64 -7.73
N LEU A 141 -0.68 -1.64 -8.37
CA LEU A 141 -0.40 -2.37 -9.60
C LEU A 141 0.39 -3.65 -9.33
N TYR A 142 -0.10 -4.75 -9.90
CA TYR A 142 0.48 -6.09 -9.77
C TYR A 142 0.83 -6.65 -11.13
N ARG A 143 2.00 -7.27 -11.24
CA ARG A 143 2.37 -8.13 -12.36
C ARG A 143 2.18 -9.58 -11.97
N ILE A 144 1.42 -10.30 -12.78
CA ILE A 144 1.05 -11.70 -12.56
C ILE A 144 1.69 -12.54 -13.65
N GLU A 145 2.63 -13.39 -13.25
CA GLU A 145 3.22 -14.40 -14.12
C GLU A 145 2.31 -15.63 -14.12
N ARG A 146 2.01 -16.13 -15.32
CA ARG A 146 1.01 -17.19 -15.53
C ARG A 146 1.64 -18.41 -16.18
N ARG A 147 1.18 -19.60 -15.79
CA ARG A 147 1.70 -20.86 -16.34
C ARG A 147 1.39 -20.97 -17.83
N SER A 148 2.46 -21.07 -18.63
CA SER A 148 2.41 -21.24 -20.08
C SER A 148 1.59 -20.16 -20.81
N ARG A 149 1.51 -18.95 -20.25
CA ARG A 149 0.75 -17.80 -20.80
C ARG A 149 1.54 -16.53 -20.64
N GLN A 150 1.17 -15.50 -21.41
CA GLN A 150 1.78 -14.19 -21.26
C GLN A 150 1.47 -13.60 -19.87
N PRO A 151 2.43 -12.89 -19.26
CA PRO A 151 2.18 -12.18 -18.01
C PRO A 151 1.09 -11.13 -18.20
N MET A 152 0.43 -10.74 -17.12
CA MET A 152 -0.55 -9.66 -17.16
C MET A 152 -0.37 -8.70 -15.99
N THR A 153 -0.85 -7.48 -16.19
CA THR A 153 -0.81 -6.39 -15.22
C THR A 153 -2.21 -6.07 -14.74
N VAL A 154 -2.38 -6.02 -13.42
CA VAL A 154 -3.67 -5.79 -12.77
C VAL A 154 -3.57 -4.59 -11.85
N LEU A 155 -4.36 -3.55 -12.12
CA LEU A 155 -4.52 -2.39 -11.26
C LEU A 155 -5.71 -2.61 -10.32
N ALA A 156 -5.49 -2.64 -9.01
CA ALA A 156 -6.56 -2.80 -8.03
C ALA A 156 -7.09 -1.44 -7.54
N LEU A 157 -8.37 -1.18 -7.80
CA LEU A 157 -9.09 0.01 -7.37
C LEU A 157 -10.21 -0.38 -6.40
N ASN A 158 -10.21 0.24 -5.22
CA ASN A 158 -11.11 -0.10 -4.11
C ASN A 158 -12.31 0.85 -3.98
N ASP A 159 -12.62 1.57 -5.05
CA ASP A 159 -13.74 2.50 -5.13
C ASP A 159 -15.06 1.80 -4.81
N TYR A 160 -15.93 2.48 -4.05
CA TYR A 160 -17.30 2.02 -3.86
C TYR A 160 -18.13 2.28 -5.13
N ASP A 161 -17.95 3.45 -5.74
CA ASP A 161 -18.49 3.80 -7.05
C ASP A 161 -17.31 4.03 -8.00
N LEU A 162 -17.10 3.11 -8.94
CA LEU A 162 -16.01 3.22 -9.90
C LEU A 162 -16.45 4.12 -11.05
N THR A 163 -15.93 5.34 -11.06
CA THR A 163 -16.21 6.37 -12.06
C THR A 163 -15.24 6.32 -13.23
N ALA A 164 -15.56 7.02 -14.32
CA ALA A 164 -14.65 7.17 -15.46
C ALA A 164 -13.38 7.96 -15.10
N GLU A 165 -13.47 8.87 -14.12
CA GLU A 165 -12.34 9.63 -13.60
C GLU A 165 -11.43 8.71 -12.77
N SER A 166 -11.99 7.92 -11.84
CA SER A 166 -11.23 6.91 -11.06
C SER A 166 -10.42 5.97 -11.96
N VAL A 167 -10.98 5.58 -13.12
CA VAL A 167 -10.28 4.74 -14.11
C VAL A 167 -9.08 5.46 -14.72
N ARG A 168 -9.27 6.70 -15.18
CA ARG A 168 -8.20 7.48 -15.83
C ARG A 168 -7.11 7.84 -14.83
N ASP A 169 -7.49 8.39 -13.68
CA ASP A 169 -6.57 8.76 -12.61
C ASP A 169 -5.80 7.54 -12.10
N GLY A 170 -6.46 6.39 -11.98
CA GLY A 170 -5.82 5.14 -11.61
C GLY A 170 -4.71 4.74 -12.59
N ILE A 171 -5.00 4.79 -13.90
CA ILE A 171 -4.03 4.45 -14.95
C ILE A 171 -2.89 5.47 -14.99
N ASP A 172 -3.21 6.76 -14.98
CA ASP A 172 -2.23 7.84 -15.08
C ASP A 172 -1.26 7.82 -13.89
N ARG A 173 -1.78 7.50 -12.70
CA ARG A 173 -1.01 7.55 -11.46
C ARG A 173 -0.26 6.26 -11.13
N PHE A 174 -0.88 5.10 -11.35
CA PHE A 174 -0.29 3.81 -10.98
C PHE A 174 0.30 3.05 -12.16
N GLY A 175 0.09 3.54 -13.39
CA GLY A 175 0.63 2.96 -14.60
C GLY A 175 -0.40 2.16 -15.41
N THR A 176 -0.01 1.85 -16.64
CA THR A 176 -0.81 1.06 -17.57
C THR A 176 -1.04 -0.35 -17.06
N CYS A 177 -2.20 -0.90 -17.41
CA CYS A 177 -2.60 -2.24 -16.99
C CYS A 177 -3.43 -2.95 -18.07
N ASP A 178 -3.50 -4.28 -18.00
CA ASP A 178 -4.40 -5.07 -18.85
C ASP A 178 -5.81 -5.13 -18.25
N ILE A 179 -5.88 -5.15 -16.91
CA ILE A 179 -7.11 -5.30 -16.14
C ILE A 179 -7.14 -4.31 -14.98
N ILE A 180 -8.29 -3.65 -14.80
CA ILE A 180 -8.66 -3.01 -13.54
C ILE A 180 -9.49 -4.00 -12.72
N LEU A 181 -8.99 -4.37 -11.55
CA LEU A 181 -9.73 -5.09 -10.54
C LEU A 181 -10.52 -4.11 -9.70
N ALA A 182 -11.85 -4.19 -9.78
CA ALA A 182 -12.75 -3.60 -8.80
C ALA A 182 -12.63 -4.43 -7.49
N SER A 183 -11.69 -4.06 -6.62
CA SER A 183 -11.29 -4.85 -5.46
C SER A 183 -12.30 -4.75 -4.31
N ASN A 184 -13.09 -3.68 -4.27
CA ASN A 184 -14.20 -3.55 -3.35
C ASN A 184 -15.33 -4.52 -3.77
N PRO A 185 -15.75 -5.48 -2.92
CA PRO A 185 -16.81 -6.42 -3.26
C PRO A 185 -18.15 -5.74 -3.54
N ASN A 186 -18.38 -4.55 -2.97
CA ASN A 186 -19.57 -3.74 -3.14
C ASN A 186 -19.45 -2.70 -4.27
N CYS A 187 -18.36 -2.73 -5.05
CA CYS A 187 -18.11 -1.78 -6.13
C CYS A 187 -19.27 -1.76 -7.14
N ARG A 188 -19.72 -0.54 -7.45
CA ARG A 188 -20.65 -0.22 -8.54
C ARG A 188 -19.86 0.43 -9.67
N ALA A 189 -19.57 -0.34 -10.71
CA ALA A 189 -18.98 0.21 -11.93
C ALA A 189 -20.06 0.82 -12.80
N SER A 190 -19.94 2.12 -13.10
CA SER A 190 -20.85 2.81 -14.01
C SER A 190 -20.61 2.38 -15.48
N GLY A 191 -21.59 2.63 -16.37
CA GLY A 191 -21.41 2.34 -17.79
C GLY A 191 -20.29 3.18 -18.41
N GLU A 192 -20.13 4.41 -17.92
CA GLU A 192 -19.09 5.36 -18.31
C GLU A 192 -17.70 4.87 -17.91
N SER A 193 -17.53 4.28 -16.72
CA SER A 193 -16.22 3.76 -16.30
C SER A 193 -15.80 2.54 -17.10
N VAL A 194 -16.74 1.65 -17.42
CA VAL A 194 -16.49 0.52 -18.34
C VAL A 194 -16.12 1.01 -19.74
N THR A 195 -16.76 2.08 -20.22
CA THR A 195 -16.47 2.69 -21.53
C THR A 195 -15.09 3.35 -21.54
N ALA A 196 -14.76 4.11 -20.49
CA ALA A 196 -13.44 4.72 -20.33
C ALA A 196 -12.33 3.67 -20.30
N ALA A 197 -12.50 2.59 -19.54
CA ALA A 197 -11.54 1.49 -19.51
C ALA A 197 -11.34 0.86 -20.90
N LYS A 198 -12.43 0.61 -21.64
CA LYS A 198 -12.36 0.09 -23.00
C LYS A 198 -11.59 1.01 -23.95
N HIS A 199 -11.75 2.32 -23.86
CA HIS A 199 -10.98 3.27 -24.67
C HIS A 199 -9.49 3.26 -24.34
N CYS A 200 -9.12 2.91 -23.11
CA CYS A 200 -7.73 2.68 -22.70
C CYS A 200 -7.22 1.26 -23.03
N GLY A 201 -8.03 0.40 -23.67
CA GLY A 201 -7.67 -0.99 -23.95
C GLY A 201 -7.72 -1.91 -22.71
N VAL A 202 -8.36 -1.48 -21.62
CA VAL A 202 -8.37 -2.15 -20.31
C VAL A 202 -9.73 -2.79 -20.03
N ARG A 203 -9.73 -3.93 -19.34
CA ARG A 203 -10.96 -4.58 -18.85
C ARG A 203 -11.19 -4.29 -17.37
N VAL A 204 -12.41 -3.90 -17.00
CA VAL A 204 -12.83 -3.83 -15.59
C VAL A 204 -13.43 -5.18 -15.17
N LEU A 205 -12.86 -5.81 -14.15
CA LEU A 205 -13.30 -7.12 -13.66
C LEU A 205 -13.51 -7.09 -12.14
N LYS A 206 -14.50 -7.84 -11.66
CA LYS A 206 -14.64 -8.21 -10.25
C LYS A 206 -13.72 -9.40 -9.92
N TRP A 207 -13.52 -9.66 -8.64
CA TRP A 207 -12.62 -10.71 -8.14
C TRP A 207 -12.80 -12.08 -8.84
N GLY A 208 -14.01 -12.64 -8.87
CA GLY A 208 -14.26 -13.93 -9.52
C GLY A 208 -14.01 -13.92 -11.04
N GLN A 209 -14.26 -12.79 -11.70
CA GLN A 209 -14.00 -12.62 -13.14
C GLN A 209 -12.50 -12.53 -13.43
N LEU A 210 -11.73 -11.87 -12.55
CA LEU A 210 -10.27 -11.87 -12.63
C LEU A 210 -9.73 -13.30 -12.52
N LEU A 211 -10.17 -14.08 -11.51
CA LEU A 211 -9.73 -15.47 -11.35
C LEU A 211 -10.05 -16.32 -12.58
N GLY A 212 -11.24 -16.16 -13.16
CA GLY A 212 -11.58 -16.79 -14.44
C GLY A 212 -10.62 -16.38 -15.58
N ALA A 213 -10.35 -15.08 -15.71
CA ALA A 213 -9.46 -14.53 -16.73
C ALA A 213 -8.00 -15.00 -16.59
N LEU A 214 -7.54 -15.41 -15.40
CA LEU A 214 -6.19 -15.97 -15.23
C LEU A 214 -5.96 -17.26 -16.06
N ASN A 215 -7.04 -17.96 -16.43
CA ASN A 215 -6.98 -19.19 -17.22
C ASN A 215 -6.93 -18.97 -18.73
N HIS A 216 -7.08 -17.74 -19.21
CA HIS A 216 -7.15 -17.39 -20.64
C HIS A 216 -6.09 -16.34 -20.98
#